data_AF-A0A8D0MR49-F1
#
_entry.id   AF-A0A8D0MR49-F1
#
_cell.length_a   1.000
_cell.length_b   1.000
_cell.length_c   1.000
_cell.angle_alpha   90.00
_cell.angle_beta   90.00
_cell.angle_gamma   90.00
#
_symmetry.space_group_name_H-M   'P 1'
#
loop_
_entity.id
_entity.type
_entity.pdbx_description
1 polymer ?
#
loop_
_entity_poly.entity_id
_entity_poly.type
_entity_poly.pdbx_seq_one_letter_code
_entity_poly.pdbx_strand_id
1 'polypeptide(L)'
;MGYSVAAGATGRLLFGYDSFGNVCGRKNSPVEGAPLSGQDMTLKKHVFFMNSCNLEVRDMRLGSIVLCVSSCPEEQLNTLEEVQLFANTSGSFLCVYSLNSFNYTQNPNADSLCPKLPVPPSKSFPLFNRCVPQTPECYSLFASVLINDADTLHRILSGIMSGRDTILGLCILAFALSLALVFTFRLVSTLLVHIFIALVVSGLLFVCGVLWWLYHDYTNDLSVELDNERENMQCVLGFALVSTVFTVVLLVLIFILRKRIKLTVELLQVTNKAISTSPLLLFQPLWTLAILIVFWVLWVAVLLSLGTAGAAQVVEGGQVEYKPLSGIRYMWWYHLIGLIWTSEFILVCQQMTIAGAVVTCYFNRNKNDPPDHPILSSLSTLFCYHQGTVVKGSLLIPVVSIPRAVLRSLSHALQEKRGRAGAWSSFVLRCCSCCLQRLDGCLRHLNQNAYTATAINGTDFCTSAQDALKLFSKNSSHFTSVNCFGDFIIFLGKVLVVCFTVFGGLMAFNYNRVLQVWAIPLLLVAFFAYLVAHSFLSVFETVLDALFLCFAADLETNDGSAEKPYFMDQEFLSFVKRINTLNNTRTQRGPNSVTNEEGTELRPL
;
A
#
# COMPACT_ATOMS: atom_id res chain seq x y z
N MET A 1 -17.49 -6.51 -10.97
CA MET A 1 -18.44 -6.35 -9.84
C MET A 1 -19.75 -7.11 -10.05
N GLY A 2 -20.46 -6.95 -11.17
CA GLY A 2 -21.74 -7.65 -11.39
C GLY A 2 -21.64 -9.19 -11.27
N TYR A 3 -20.65 -9.81 -11.90
CA TYR A 3 -20.44 -11.26 -11.81
C TYR A 3 -20.08 -11.74 -10.39
N SER A 4 -19.25 -11.01 -9.64
CA SER A 4 -18.88 -11.38 -8.27
C SER A 4 -20.05 -11.30 -7.29
N VAL A 5 -21.03 -10.42 -7.55
CA VAL A 5 -22.26 -10.33 -6.76
C VAL A 5 -23.27 -11.41 -7.17
N ALA A 6 -23.37 -11.73 -8.46
CA ALA A 6 -24.31 -12.71 -8.98
C ALA A 6 -23.87 -14.18 -8.76
N ALA A 7 -22.57 -14.46 -8.92
CA ALA A 7 -22.00 -15.81 -8.87
C ALA A 7 -21.14 -16.05 -7.61
N GLY A 8 -20.71 -14.99 -6.93
CA GLY A 8 -20.02 -15.10 -5.66
C GLY A 8 -21.00 -15.37 -4.53
N ALA A 9 -20.80 -16.46 -3.80
CA ALA A 9 -21.60 -16.76 -2.62
C ALA A 9 -20.80 -16.37 -1.38
N THR A 10 -20.68 -15.06 -1.13
CA THR A 10 -19.96 -14.46 0.00
C THR A 10 -20.46 -15.00 1.35
N GLY A 11 -21.72 -15.48 1.41
CA GLY A 11 -22.26 -16.18 2.57
C GLY A 11 -21.44 -17.42 2.97
N ARG A 12 -20.89 -18.17 2.01
CA ARG A 12 -20.02 -19.32 2.33
C ARG A 12 -18.70 -18.92 2.98
N LEU A 13 -18.22 -17.71 2.72
CA LEU A 13 -17.02 -17.19 3.36
C LEU A 13 -17.32 -16.70 4.78
N LEU A 14 -18.40 -15.92 4.92
CA LEU A 14 -18.77 -15.25 6.16
C LEU A 14 -19.33 -16.22 7.21
N PHE A 15 -20.21 -17.14 6.80
CA PHE A 15 -20.87 -18.08 7.71
C PHE A 15 -20.23 -19.47 7.67
N GLY A 16 -19.46 -19.78 6.62
CA GLY A 16 -18.98 -21.14 6.37
C GLY A 16 -20.06 -22.07 5.85
N TYR A 17 -19.65 -23.27 5.46
CA TYR A 17 -20.54 -24.32 4.96
C TYR A 17 -20.04 -25.69 5.43
N ASP A 18 -20.95 -26.65 5.55
CA ASP A 18 -20.65 -28.03 5.92
C ASP A 18 -20.23 -28.89 4.72
N SER A 19 -19.79 -30.13 4.96
CA SER A 19 -19.39 -31.07 3.90
C SER A 19 -20.55 -31.51 2.99
N PHE A 20 -21.80 -31.16 3.31
CA PHE A 20 -23.00 -31.54 2.56
C PHE A 20 -23.60 -30.35 1.78
N GLY A 21 -22.91 -29.21 1.75
CA GLY A 21 -23.28 -28.04 0.95
C GLY A 21 -24.22 -27.07 1.65
N ASN A 22 -24.54 -27.25 2.93
CA ASN A 22 -25.35 -26.31 3.70
C ASN A 22 -24.49 -25.17 4.25
N VAL A 23 -24.90 -23.93 3.98
CA VAL A 23 -24.33 -22.74 4.62
C VAL A 23 -24.89 -22.60 6.03
N CYS A 24 -24.00 -22.43 7.01
CA CYS A 24 -24.38 -22.33 8.42
C CYS A 24 -25.15 -21.02 8.71
N GLY A 25 -26.05 -21.03 9.69
CA GLY A 25 -26.82 -19.86 10.10
C GLY A 25 -27.86 -19.38 9.08
N ARG A 26 -28.17 -20.16 8.04
CA ARG A 26 -29.15 -19.81 6.99
C ARG A 26 -29.99 -21.01 6.57
N LYS A 27 -31.10 -20.73 5.88
CA LYS A 27 -31.91 -21.73 5.18
C LYS A 27 -31.27 -22.04 3.82
N ASN A 28 -31.08 -23.33 3.53
CA ASN A 28 -30.40 -23.79 2.32
C ASN A 28 -31.37 -24.40 1.31
N SER A 29 -31.03 -24.30 0.03
CA SER A 29 -31.70 -25.03 -1.05
C SER A 29 -31.04 -26.40 -1.25
N PRO A 30 -31.79 -27.46 -1.58
CA PRO A 30 -31.22 -28.77 -1.84
C PRO A 30 -30.31 -28.75 -3.07
N VAL A 31 -29.21 -29.49 -3.00
CA VAL A 31 -28.29 -29.77 -4.09
C VAL A 31 -28.61 -31.17 -4.63
N GLU A 32 -28.85 -31.26 -5.93
CA GLU A 32 -29.18 -32.53 -6.58
C GLU A 32 -28.04 -33.54 -6.41
N GLY A 33 -28.37 -34.76 -5.95
CA GLY A 33 -27.40 -35.81 -5.65
C GLY A 33 -26.81 -35.80 -4.22
N ALA A 34 -27.05 -34.75 -3.42
CA ALA A 34 -26.59 -34.66 -2.04
C ALA A 34 -27.76 -34.73 -1.03
N PRO A 35 -28.06 -35.90 -0.44
CA PRO A 35 -29.28 -36.10 0.36
C PRO A 35 -29.29 -35.33 1.68
N LEU A 36 -28.12 -34.97 2.22
CA LEU A 36 -27.98 -34.21 3.46
C LEU A 36 -27.92 -32.69 3.25
N SER A 37 -28.07 -32.24 2.00
CA SER A 37 -28.13 -30.82 1.63
C SER A 37 -29.54 -30.22 1.79
N GLY A 38 -29.67 -28.89 1.70
CA GLY A 38 -30.96 -28.21 1.78
C GLY A 38 -31.59 -28.12 3.18
N GLN A 39 -30.80 -28.35 4.22
CA GLN A 39 -31.29 -28.25 5.60
C GLN A 39 -31.40 -26.80 6.08
N ASP A 40 -32.30 -26.56 7.03
CA ASP A 40 -32.38 -25.28 7.73
C ASP A 40 -31.30 -25.23 8.83
N MET A 41 -30.26 -24.42 8.59
CA MET A 41 -29.15 -24.23 9.51
C MET A 41 -29.25 -22.92 10.30
N THR A 42 -30.40 -22.25 10.32
CA THR A 42 -30.57 -20.91 10.94
C THR A 42 -30.10 -20.86 12.41
N LEU A 43 -30.32 -21.94 13.16
CA LEU A 43 -29.88 -22.06 14.56
C LEU A 43 -28.46 -22.65 14.72
N LYS A 44 -27.90 -23.23 13.64
CA LYS A 44 -26.58 -23.85 13.62
C LYS A 44 -25.60 -22.91 12.93
N LYS A 45 -25.12 -21.91 13.67
CA LYS A 45 -24.33 -20.79 13.13
C LYS A 45 -22.85 -21.09 12.97
N HIS A 46 -22.33 -22.13 13.63
CA HIS A 46 -20.91 -22.38 13.75
C HIS A 46 -20.46 -23.54 12.86
N VAL A 47 -19.26 -23.43 12.29
CA VAL A 47 -18.62 -24.54 11.56
C VAL A 47 -17.74 -25.34 12.51
N PHE A 48 -17.98 -26.64 12.62
CA PHE A 48 -17.22 -27.59 13.43
C PHE A 48 -16.52 -28.63 12.55
N PHE A 49 -15.27 -28.95 12.87
CA PHE A 49 -14.46 -29.91 12.16
C PHE A 49 -14.36 -31.19 12.99
N MET A 50 -14.76 -32.34 12.44
CA MET A 50 -14.80 -33.60 13.19
C MET A 50 -13.42 -34.09 13.62
N ASN A 51 -12.39 -33.67 12.90
CA ASN A 51 -11.01 -33.93 13.21
C ASN A 51 -10.25 -32.61 13.02
N SER A 52 -10.07 -31.87 14.11
CA SER A 52 -9.40 -30.56 14.14
C SER A 52 -7.88 -30.70 14.26
N CYS A 53 -7.40 -31.79 14.87
CA CYS A 53 -5.99 -31.97 15.27
C CYS A 53 -5.21 -32.96 14.41
N ASN A 54 -5.83 -33.60 13.43
CA ASN A 54 -5.18 -34.48 12.45
C ASN A 54 -5.89 -34.36 11.10
N LEU A 55 -5.88 -33.16 10.53
CA LEU A 55 -6.45 -32.91 9.22
C LEU A 55 -5.60 -33.60 8.14
N GLU A 56 -6.04 -34.78 7.67
CA GLU A 56 -5.42 -35.44 6.52
C GLU A 56 -5.63 -34.59 5.26
N VAL A 57 -4.53 -34.04 4.75
CA VAL A 57 -4.49 -33.35 3.46
C VAL A 57 -4.05 -34.33 2.39
N ARG A 58 -4.98 -34.77 1.53
CA ARG A 58 -4.68 -35.47 0.28
C ARG A 58 -5.15 -34.60 -0.88
N ASP A 59 -4.26 -34.24 -1.81
CA ASP A 59 -4.55 -33.47 -3.03
C ASP A 59 -5.38 -32.19 -2.82
N MET A 60 -4.93 -31.29 -1.93
CA MET A 60 -5.63 -30.03 -1.57
C MET A 60 -7.01 -30.20 -0.89
N ARG A 61 -7.36 -31.39 -0.39
CA ARG A 61 -8.66 -31.66 0.27
C ARG A 61 -8.52 -31.66 1.78
N LEU A 62 -9.51 -31.10 2.49
CA LEU A 62 -9.74 -31.43 3.89
C LEU A 62 -10.42 -32.80 3.94
N GLY A 63 -9.71 -33.85 4.37
CA GLY A 63 -10.29 -35.19 4.56
C GLY A 63 -11.24 -35.32 5.76
N SER A 64 -11.47 -34.24 6.50
CA SER A 64 -12.28 -34.21 7.72
C SER A 64 -13.69 -33.71 7.42
N ILE A 65 -14.71 -34.46 7.85
CA ILE A 65 -16.11 -34.03 7.73
C ILE A 65 -16.33 -32.76 8.57
N VAL A 66 -17.00 -31.79 7.98
CA VAL A 66 -17.29 -30.49 8.58
C VAL A 66 -18.81 -30.36 8.72
N LEU A 67 -19.28 -29.84 9.86
CA LEU A 67 -20.69 -29.69 10.19
C LEU A 67 -21.04 -28.27 10.64
N CYS A 68 -22.24 -27.82 10.32
CA CYS A 68 -22.88 -26.71 11.03
C CYS A 68 -23.39 -27.17 12.40
N VAL A 69 -23.02 -26.45 13.46
CA VAL A 69 -23.37 -26.69 14.87
C VAL A 69 -23.89 -25.41 15.54
N SER A 70 -24.65 -25.53 16.63
CA SER A 70 -25.21 -24.37 17.34
C SER A 70 -24.19 -23.72 18.28
N SER A 71 -23.40 -24.53 18.99
CA SER A 71 -22.32 -24.10 19.88
C SER A 71 -21.06 -24.94 19.71
N CYS A 72 -19.90 -24.32 19.99
CA CYS A 72 -18.61 -25.01 20.02
C CYS A 72 -18.39 -25.70 21.38
N PRO A 73 -17.72 -26.85 21.45
CA PRO A 73 -17.41 -27.52 22.70
C PRO A 73 -16.31 -26.76 23.43
N GLU A 74 -16.64 -26.06 24.52
CA GLU A 74 -15.66 -25.26 25.29
C GLU A 74 -14.74 -26.12 26.16
N GLU A 75 -15.15 -27.35 26.47
CA GLU A 75 -14.42 -28.34 27.24
C GLU A 75 -13.96 -29.51 26.36
N GLN A 76 -12.92 -30.22 26.80
CA GLN A 76 -12.42 -31.41 26.10
C GLN A 76 -13.39 -32.58 26.30
N LEU A 77 -13.77 -33.25 25.21
CA LEU A 77 -14.64 -34.43 25.24
C LEU A 77 -13.81 -35.68 24.89
N ASN A 78 -13.63 -36.58 25.85
CA ASN A 78 -12.74 -37.74 25.71
C ASN A 78 -13.47 -38.99 25.21
N THR A 79 -14.76 -39.08 25.47
CA THR A 79 -15.58 -40.27 25.17
C THR A 79 -16.80 -39.92 24.35
N LEU A 80 -17.37 -40.93 23.67
CA LEU A 80 -18.58 -40.74 22.87
C LEU A 80 -19.82 -40.48 23.74
N GLU A 81 -19.80 -40.93 24.99
CA GLU A 81 -20.79 -40.64 26.02
C GLU A 81 -20.79 -39.14 26.39
N GLU A 82 -19.61 -38.53 26.52
CA GLU A 82 -19.46 -37.09 26.72
C GLU A 82 -19.96 -36.28 25.51
N VAL A 83 -19.71 -36.76 24.29
CA VAL A 83 -20.26 -36.15 23.06
C VAL A 83 -21.78 -36.24 23.01
N GLN A 84 -22.36 -37.38 23.41
CA GLN A 84 -23.80 -37.56 23.52
C GLN A 84 -24.41 -36.65 24.60
N LEU A 85 -23.76 -36.56 25.77
CA LEU A 85 -24.16 -35.67 26.85
C LEU A 85 -24.16 -34.21 26.39
N PHE A 86 -23.09 -33.77 25.72
CA PHE A 86 -22.99 -32.42 25.15
C PHE A 86 -24.12 -32.13 24.16
N ALA A 87 -24.45 -33.08 23.27
CA ALA A 87 -25.54 -32.91 22.32
C ALA A 87 -26.90 -32.73 23.02
N ASN A 88 -27.15 -33.50 24.08
CA ASN A 88 -28.41 -33.45 24.83
C ASN A 88 -28.53 -32.20 25.72
N THR A 89 -27.43 -31.69 26.28
CA THR A 89 -27.44 -30.52 27.17
C THR A 89 -27.40 -29.20 26.41
N SER A 90 -26.55 -29.09 25.39
CA SER A 90 -26.35 -27.85 24.62
C SER A 90 -27.27 -27.74 23.40
N GLY A 91 -27.86 -28.85 22.96
CA GLY A 91 -28.58 -28.93 21.68
C GLY A 91 -27.67 -28.83 20.45
N SER A 92 -26.35 -28.99 20.63
CA SER A 92 -25.33 -28.92 19.57
C SER A 92 -24.82 -30.32 19.20
N PHE A 93 -25.13 -30.77 17.99
CA PHE A 93 -24.85 -32.13 17.53
C PHE A 93 -23.51 -32.16 16.77
N LEU A 94 -22.55 -32.93 17.26
CA LEU A 94 -21.20 -33.03 16.68
C LEU A 94 -21.02 -34.19 15.68
N CYS A 95 -22.03 -35.05 15.48
CA CYS A 95 -22.00 -36.17 14.52
C CYS A 95 -22.84 -35.87 13.27
N VAL A 96 -22.65 -36.66 12.19
CA VAL A 96 -23.35 -36.48 10.90
C VAL A 96 -24.87 -36.50 11.11
N TYR A 97 -25.59 -35.65 10.38
CA TYR A 97 -27.03 -35.41 10.55
C TYR A 97 -27.94 -36.64 10.41
N SER A 98 -27.46 -37.73 9.79
CA SER A 98 -28.18 -39.00 9.69
C SER A 98 -28.20 -39.80 10.99
N LEU A 99 -27.35 -39.45 11.96
CA LEU A 99 -27.23 -40.16 13.23
C LEU A 99 -27.90 -39.36 14.36
N ASN A 100 -28.83 -40.01 15.07
CA ASN A 100 -29.50 -39.41 16.23
C ASN A 100 -28.63 -39.55 17.50
N SER A 101 -28.69 -38.57 18.42
CA SER A 101 -27.84 -38.53 19.62
C SER A 101 -27.97 -39.78 20.49
N PHE A 102 -29.16 -40.40 20.55
CA PHE A 102 -29.41 -41.64 21.28
C PHE A 102 -28.59 -42.84 20.80
N ASN A 103 -28.16 -42.82 19.53
CA ASN A 103 -27.49 -43.94 18.87
C ASN A 103 -25.98 -43.73 18.76
N TYR A 104 -25.41 -42.67 19.34
CA TYR A 104 -23.98 -42.42 19.24
C TYR A 104 -23.17 -43.61 19.76
N THR A 105 -23.46 -44.10 20.96
CA THR A 105 -22.75 -45.23 21.58
C THR A 105 -23.17 -46.61 21.08
N GLN A 106 -24.30 -46.72 20.38
CA GLN A 106 -24.87 -48.01 19.96
C GLN A 106 -24.57 -48.35 18.49
N ASN A 107 -24.21 -47.37 17.68
CA ASN A 107 -23.98 -47.60 16.26
C ASN A 107 -22.57 -48.18 16.02
N PRO A 108 -22.43 -49.35 15.37
CA PRO A 108 -21.13 -49.95 15.08
C PRO A 108 -20.25 -49.08 14.16
N ASN A 109 -20.83 -48.13 13.42
CA ASN A 109 -20.12 -47.21 12.53
C ASN A 109 -19.88 -45.82 13.15
N ALA A 110 -20.08 -45.65 14.47
CA ALA A 110 -19.96 -44.37 15.14
C ALA A 110 -18.61 -43.69 14.91
N ASP A 111 -17.52 -44.45 14.88
CA ASP A 111 -16.15 -43.95 14.64
C ASP A 111 -15.99 -43.20 13.31
N SER A 112 -16.84 -43.47 12.32
CA SER A 112 -16.85 -42.80 11.01
C SER A 112 -17.85 -41.64 10.90
N LEU A 113 -18.85 -41.61 11.78
CA LEU A 113 -19.97 -40.65 11.74
C LEU A 113 -19.86 -39.56 12.81
N CYS A 114 -18.95 -39.72 13.77
CA CYS A 114 -18.73 -38.84 14.90
C CYS A 114 -17.29 -38.31 14.92
N PRO A 115 -17.00 -37.24 15.69
CA PRO A 115 -15.67 -36.65 15.72
C PRO A 115 -14.63 -37.61 16.28
N LYS A 116 -13.38 -37.48 15.82
CA LYS A 116 -12.27 -38.22 16.41
C LYS A 116 -12.04 -37.75 17.83
N LEU A 117 -11.95 -38.72 18.75
CA LEU A 117 -11.72 -38.48 20.16
C LEU A 117 -10.21 -38.45 20.47
N PRO A 118 -9.76 -37.64 21.44
CA PRO A 118 -10.54 -36.65 22.17
C PRO A 118 -10.86 -35.40 21.32
N VAL A 119 -12.05 -34.82 21.50
CA VAL A 119 -12.42 -33.54 20.87
C VAL A 119 -11.77 -32.40 21.67
N PRO A 120 -10.95 -31.54 21.05
CA PRO A 120 -10.28 -30.46 21.75
C PRO A 120 -11.26 -29.35 22.17
N PRO A 121 -10.99 -28.65 23.28
CA PRO A 121 -11.76 -27.47 23.68
C PRO A 121 -11.63 -26.40 22.60
N SER A 122 -12.75 -25.81 22.20
CA SER A 122 -12.87 -24.95 21.03
C SER A 122 -13.76 -23.74 21.30
N LYS A 123 -13.38 -22.58 20.76
CA LYS A 123 -14.18 -21.35 20.84
C LYS A 123 -14.54 -20.83 19.46
N SER A 124 -15.65 -20.09 19.39
CA SER A 124 -16.10 -19.46 18.14
C SER A 124 -15.16 -18.32 17.73
N PHE A 125 -14.71 -18.35 16.49
CA PHE A 125 -13.92 -17.29 15.89
C PHE A 125 -14.78 -16.06 15.54
N PRO A 126 -14.48 -14.86 16.09
CA PRO A 126 -15.39 -13.70 16.02
C PRO A 126 -15.76 -13.22 14.62
N LEU A 127 -14.93 -13.49 13.62
CA LEU A 127 -15.11 -12.98 12.25
C LEU A 127 -15.77 -13.97 11.28
N PHE A 128 -15.73 -15.29 11.55
CA PHE A 128 -16.16 -16.33 10.58
C PHE A 128 -17.04 -17.45 11.18
N ASN A 129 -17.47 -17.34 12.45
CA ASN A 129 -18.28 -18.35 13.14
C ASN A 129 -17.73 -19.78 12.99
N ARG A 130 -16.42 -19.98 13.21
CA ARG A 130 -15.80 -21.33 13.17
C ARG A 130 -15.39 -21.75 14.57
N CYS A 131 -15.59 -23.01 14.91
CA CYS A 131 -15.06 -23.59 16.14
C CYS A 131 -13.57 -23.83 15.97
N VAL A 132 -12.77 -23.09 16.72
CA VAL A 132 -11.31 -23.11 16.64
C VAL A 132 -10.74 -23.72 17.92
N PRO A 133 -9.91 -24.78 17.81
CA PRO A 133 -9.31 -25.43 18.98
C PRO A 133 -8.44 -24.45 19.77
N GLN A 134 -8.45 -24.59 21.09
CA GLN A 134 -7.72 -23.72 22.02
C GLN A 134 -6.37 -24.31 22.43
N THR A 135 -6.12 -25.58 22.14
CA THR A 135 -4.83 -26.22 22.42
C THR A 135 -3.77 -25.77 21.40
N PRO A 136 -2.60 -25.26 21.83
CA PRO A 136 -1.60 -24.68 20.92
C PRO A 136 -1.14 -25.61 19.80
N GLU A 137 -0.94 -26.90 20.12
CA GLU A 137 -0.52 -27.95 19.19
C GLU A 137 -1.56 -28.23 18.11
N CYS A 138 -2.85 -28.25 18.49
CA CYS A 138 -3.94 -28.49 17.55
C CYS A 138 -4.27 -27.22 16.74
N TYR A 139 -4.18 -26.04 17.35
CA TYR A 139 -4.42 -24.77 16.70
C TYR A 139 -3.43 -24.54 15.54
N SER A 140 -2.14 -24.79 15.75
CA SER A 140 -1.12 -24.61 14.71
C SER A 140 -1.37 -25.51 13.50
N LEU A 141 -1.74 -26.78 13.72
CA LEU A 141 -2.07 -27.72 12.65
C LEU A 141 -3.39 -27.35 11.95
N PHE A 142 -4.43 -27.04 12.71
CA PHE A 142 -5.74 -26.63 12.19
C PHE A 142 -5.64 -25.39 11.29
N ALA A 143 -4.83 -24.42 11.69
CA ALA A 143 -4.68 -23.17 10.97
C ALA A 143 -3.87 -23.32 9.67
N SER A 144 -2.95 -24.29 9.60
CA SER A 144 -2.19 -24.60 8.37
C SER A 144 -3.08 -25.15 7.24
N VAL A 145 -4.13 -25.93 7.57
CA VAL A 145 -4.97 -26.61 6.56
C VAL A 145 -6.11 -25.74 6.01
N LEU A 146 -6.62 -24.78 6.78
CA LEU A 146 -7.60 -23.80 6.31
C LEU A 146 -7.06 -22.91 5.18
N ILE A 147 -5.75 -22.90 4.99
CA ILE A 147 -5.02 -22.00 4.08
C ILE A 147 -3.96 -22.83 3.35
N ASN A 148 -4.40 -23.90 2.69
CA ASN A 148 -3.56 -24.94 2.08
C ASN A 148 -2.72 -24.48 0.86
N ASP A 149 -2.46 -23.18 0.71
CA ASP A 149 -1.50 -22.63 -0.26
C ASP A 149 -0.91 -21.26 0.17
N ALA A 150 -1.07 -20.85 1.44
CA ALA A 150 -0.50 -19.57 1.90
C ALA A 150 -0.16 -19.56 3.40
N ASP A 151 0.91 -20.25 3.78
CA ASP A 151 1.59 -20.07 5.09
C ASP A 151 1.81 -18.59 5.41
N THR A 152 2.05 -17.77 4.39
CA THR A 152 2.18 -16.31 4.46
C THR A 152 0.87 -15.61 4.86
N LEU A 153 -0.29 -16.01 4.32
CA LEU A 153 -1.58 -15.39 4.64
C LEU A 153 -2.00 -15.73 6.07
N HIS A 154 -1.72 -16.96 6.52
CA HIS A 154 -1.90 -17.36 7.91
C HIS A 154 -1.08 -16.48 8.87
N ARG A 155 0.24 -16.33 8.59
CA ARG A 155 1.14 -15.47 9.37
C ARG A 155 0.68 -14.00 9.38
N ILE A 156 0.20 -13.49 8.25
CA ILE A 156 -0.37 -12.14 8.13
C ILE A 156 -1.61 -11.98 9.02
N LEU A 157 -2.58 -12.89 8.90
CA LEU A 157 -3.88 -12.74 9.59
C LEU A 157 -3.73 -12.92 11.10
N SER A 158 -2.93 -13.90 11.53
CA SER A 158 -2.62 -14.12 12.95
C SER A 158 -1.89 -12.91 13.56
N GLY A 159 -0.86 -12.39 12.88
CA GLY A 159 -0.13 -11.20 13.31
C GLY A 159 -1.01 -9.95 13.41
N ILE A 160 -1.91 -9.74 12.44
CA ILE A 160 -2.84 -8.59 12.46
C ILE A 160 -3.82 -8.69 13.62
N MET A 161 -4.36 -9.87 13.91
CA MET A 161 -5.36 -10.02 14.97
C MET A 161 -4.76 -9.89 16.36
N SER A 162 -3.60 -10.52 16.59
CA SER A 162 -2.91 -10.46 17.87
C SER A 162 -2.42 -9.03 18.16
N GLY A 163 -2.01 -8.30 17.13
CA GLY A 163 -1.52 -6.92 17.23
C GLY A 163 -2.55 -5.84 16.90
N ARG A 164 -3.86 -6.13 16.83
CA ARG A 164 -4.85 -5.21 16.21
C ARG A 164 -4.88 -3.82 16.85
N ASP A 165 -4.80 -3.74 18.18
CA ASP A 165 -4.90 -2.49 18.91
C ASP A 165 -3.61 -1.67 18.73
N THR A 166 -2.47 -2.36 18.72
CA THR A 166 -1.16 -1.80 18.38
C THR A 166 -1.15 -1.26 16.95
N ILE A 167 -1.61 -2.04 15.96
CA ILE A 167 -1.68 -1.64 14.55
C ILE A 167 -2.56 -0.40 14.39
N LEU A 168 -3.75 -0.39 15.01
CA LEU A 168 -4.64 0.76 14.97
C LEU A 168 -3.98 2.00 15.59
N GLY A 169 -3.33 1.86 16.74
CA GLY A 169 -2.56 2.92 17.38
C GLY A 169 -1.44 3.47 16.50
N LEU A 170 -0.70 2.60 15.80
CA LEU A 170 0.36 3.01 14.87
C LEU A 170 -0.17 3.69 13.61
N CYS A 171 -1.33 3.26 13.10
CA CYS A 171 -2.01 3.94 11.99
C CYS A 171 -2.45 5.36 12.38
N ILE A 172 -2.99 5.54 13.60
CA ILE A 172 -3.33 6.86 14.15
C ILE A 172 -2.07 7.71 14.33
N LEU A 173 -0.99 7.12 14.86
CA LEU A 173 0.30 7.79 15.00
C LEU A 173 0.84 8.27 13.65
N ALA A 174 0.81 7.44 12.62
CA ALA A 174 1.26 7.80 11.26
C ALA A 174 0.46 8.97 10.68
N PHE A 175 -0.86 8.98 10.90
CA PHE A 175 -1.74 10.07 10.49
C PHE A 175 -1.42 11.37 11.25
N ALA A 176 -1.28 11.30 12.58
CA ALA A 176 -0.92 12.45 13.41
C ALA A 176 0.45 13.03 13.04
N LEU A 177 1.46 12.19 12.83
CA LEU A 177 2.79 12.59 12.38
C LEU A 177 2.74 13.26 10.99
N SER A 178 1.95 12.72 10.06
CA SER A 178 1.78 13.32 8.72
C SER A 178 1.15 14.71 8.80
N LEU A 179 0.12 14.89 9.64
CA LEU A 179 -0.53 16.18 9.85
C LEU A 179 0.39 17.19 10.55
N ALA A 180 1.13 16.74 11.57
CA ALA A 180 2.16 17.55 12.24
C ALA A 180 3.25 18.00 11.27
N LEU A 181 3.65 17.13 10.34
CA LEU A 181 4.63 17.45 9.31
C LEU A 181 4.09 18.50 8.34
N VAL A 182 2.84 18.39 7.87
CA VAL A 182 2.20 19.42 7.04
C VAL A 182 2.21 20.78 7.74
N PHE A 183 1.92 20.82 9.05
CA PHE A 183 1.97 22.05 9.82
C PHE A 183 3.41 22.59 9.97
N THR A 184 4.39 21.71 10.17
CA THR A 184 5.80 22.07 10.22
C THR A 184 6.27 22.67 8.89
N PHE A 185 5.83 22.10 7.76
CA PHE A 185 6.10 22.63 6.43
C PHE A 185 5.45 24.00 6.19
N ARG A 186 4.40 24.39 6.92
CA ARG A 186 3.87 25.77 6.85
C ARG A 186 4.74 26.79 7.57
N LEU A 187 5.38 26.38 8.66
CA LEU A 187 6.19 27.28 9.49
C LEU A 187 7.61 27.47 8.94
N VAL A 188 7.87 27.09 7.68
CA VAL A 188 9.22 26.94 7.13
C VAL A 188 10.09 28.19 7.35
N SER A 189 11.07 28.00 8.21
CA SER A 189 12.20 28.88 8.43
C SER A 189 13.50 28.10 8.25
N THR A 190 14.59 28.80 7.97
CA THR A 190 15.91 28.17 7.84
C THR A 190 16.26 27.34 9.07
N LEU A 191 15.95 27.83 10.27
CA LEU A 191 16.20 27.11 11.52
C LEU A 191 15.41 25.80 11.60
N LEU A 192 14.12 25.83 11.26
CA LEU A 192 13.25 24.65 11.30
C LEU A 192 13.69 23.58 10.30
N VAL A 193 14.20 23.95 9.13
CA VAL A 193 14.74 22.96 8.17
C VAL A 193 16.00 22.27 8.71
N HIS A 194 16.86 22.97 9.44
CA HIS A 194 18.03 22.33 10.07
C HIS A 194 17.63 21.41 11.22
N ILE A 195 16.69 21.83 12.07
CA ILE A 195 16.12 20.99 13.13
C ILE A 195 15.49 19.73 12.52
N PHE A 196 14.74 19.90 11.44
CA PHE A 196 14.11 18.81 10.71
C PHE A 196 15.14 17.83 10.12
N ILE A 197 16.19 18.31 9.45
CA ILE A 197 17.27 17.45 8.95
C ILE A 197 17.96 16.71 10.11
N ALA A 198 18.24 17.40 11.22
CA ALA A 198 18.85 16.78 12.40
C ALA A 198 17.96 15.67 12.99
N LEU A 199 16.64 15.90 13.06
CA LEU A 199 15.66 14.92 13.53
C LEU A 199 15.59 13.68 12.61
N VAL A 200 15.72 13.88 11.29
CA VAL A 200 15.75 12.76 10.35
C VAL A 200 17.04 11.96 10.51
N VAL A 201 18.19 12.64 10.59
CA VAL A 201 19.49 11.99 10.79
C VAL A 201 19.51 11.20 12.10
N SER A 202 19.03 11.78 13.20
CA SER A 202 18.96 11.08 14.49
C SER A 202 18.00 9.90 14.43
N GLY A 203 16.82 10.05 13.83
CA GLY A 203 15.84 8.97 13.63
C GLY A 203 16.40 7.80 12.81
N LEU A 204 17.11 8.08 11.71
CA LEU A 204 17.73 7.05 10.85
C LEU A 204 18.83 6.28 11.59
N LEU A 205 19.73 6.98 12.28
CA LEU A 205 20.79 6.37 13.06
C LEU A 205 20.22 5.52 14.20
N PHE A 206 19.18 6.02 14.84
CA PHE A 206 18.53 5.34 15.96
C PHE A 206 17.79 4.07 15.53
N VAL A 207 16.96 4.11 14.47
CA VAL A 207 16.31 2.91 13.92
C VAL A 207 17.35 1.86 13.50
N CYS A 208 18.42 2.29 12.84
CA CYS A 208 19.53 1.42 12.48
C CYS A 208 20.18 0.78 13.71
N GLY A 209 20.45 1.57 14.76
CA GLY A 209 21.02 1.09 16.02
C GLY A 209 20.12 0.08 16.74
N VAL A 210 18.81 0.35 16.83
CA VAL A 210 17.83 -0.56 17.44
C VAL A 210 17.74 -1.88 16.67
N LEU A 211 17.75 -1.87 15.34
CA LEU A 211 17.72 -3.10 14.54
C LEU A 211 18.97 -3.96 14.75
N TRP A 212 20.16 -3.34 14.81
CA TRP A 212 21.39 -4.06 15.12
C TRP A 212 21.42 -4.59 16.56
N TRP A 213 20.91 -3.80 17.51
CA TRP A 213 20.78 -4.24 18.90
C TRP A 213 19.82 -5.43 19.03
N LEU A 214 18.65 -5.38 18.38
CA LEU A 214 17.71 -6.49 18.33
C LEU A 214 18.33 -7.74 17.68
N TYR A 215 19.05 -7.59 16.57
CA TYR A 215 19.76 -8.71 15.95
C TYR A 215 20.76 -9.36 16.93
N HIS A 216 21.53 -8.54 17.64
CA HIS A 216 22.50 -9.01 18.63
C HIS A 216 21.83 -9.71 19.83
N ASP A 217 20.70 -9.17 20.30
CA ASP A 217 19.87 -9.76 21.36
C ASP A 217 19.38 -11.17 20.94
N TYR A 218 18.79 -11.28 19.75
CA TYR A 218 18.36 -12.56 19.17
C TYR A 218 19.49 -13.58 18.98
N THR A 219 20.72 -13.13 18.65
CA THR A 219 21.85 -14.05 18.52
C THR A 219 22.38 -14.57 19.85
N ASN A 220 22.24 -13.81 20.94
CA ASN A 220 22.79 -14.21 22.25
C ASN A 220 21.80 -15.00 23.10
N ASP A 221 20.50 -14.78 22.93
CA ASP A 221 19.44 -15.48 23.67
C ASP A 221 19.04 -16.83 23.04
N LEU A 222 19.88 -17.37 22.14
CA LEU A 222 19.60 -18.58 21.37
C LEU A 222 19.69 -19.86 22.23
N SER A 223 18.75 -20.02 23.18
CA SER A 223 18.34 -21.34 23.64
C SER A 223 17.52 -22.00 22.53
N VAL A 224 17.91 -23.20 22.11
CA VAL A 224 17.37 -23.87 20.93
C VAL A 224 15.94 -24.35 21.22
N GLU A 225 14.95 -23.49 21.02
CA GLU A 225 13.55 -23.92 20.91
C GLU A 225 12.77 -22.98 19.97
N LEU A 226 12.19 -23.58 18.92
CA LEU A 226 11.21 -23.04 17.96
C LEU A 226 11.73 -22.37 16.67
N ASP A 227 11.36 -22.96 15.52
CA ASP A 227 11.65 -22.48 14.15
C ASP A 227 11.26 -21.01 13.87
N ASN A 228 10.30 -20.47 14.62
CA ASN A 228 9.82 -19.09 14.48
C ASN A 228 10.87 -18.04 14.87
N GLU A 229 11.72 -18.31 15.87
CA GLU A 229 12.75 -17.36 16.31
C GLU A 229 13.88 -17.23 15.29
N ARG A 230 14.24 -18.33 14.63
CA ARG A 230 15.24 -18.36 13.57
C ARG A 230 14.82 -17.55 12.34
N GLU A 231 13.56 -17.65 11.92
CA GLU A 231 13.04 -16.86 10.79
C GLU A 231 12.96 -15.36 11.14
N ASN A 232 12.55 -15.02 12.35
CA ASN A 232 12.52 -13.63 12.82
C ASN A 232 13.93 -13.04 12.86
N MET A 233 14.92 -13.78 13.35
CA MET A 233 16.33 -13.36 13.34
C MET A 233 16.83 -13.06 11.91
N GLN A 234 16.52 -13.93 10.94
CA GLN A 234 16.87 -13.70 9.53
C GLN A 234 16.19 -12.44 8.96
N CYS A 235 14.92 -12.21 9.28
CA CYS A 235 14.20 -11.00 8.87
C CYS A 235 14.82 -9.73 9.48
N VAL A 236 15.16 -9.75 10.77
CA VAL A 236 15.79 -8.62 11.48
C VAL A 236 17.15 -8.29 10.87
N LEU A 237 17.97 -9.30 10.56
CA LEU A 237 19.24 -9.11 9.87
C LEU A 237 19.03 -8.44 8.49
N GLY A 238 18.05 -8.93 7.72
CA GLY A 238 17.68 -8.34 6.44
C GLY A 238 17.30 -6.86 6.55
N PHE A 239 16.45 -6.52 7.54
CA PHE A 239 16.06 -5.14 7.80
C PHE A 239 17.23 -4.27 8.27
N ALA A 240 18.12 -4.78 9.13
CA ALA A 240 19.29 -4.05 9.60
C ALA A 240 20.23 -3.70 8.44
N LEU A 241 20.49 -4.64 7.52
CA LEU A 241 21.31 -4.41 6.33
C LEU A 241 20.69 -3.37 5.40
N VAL A 242 19.41 -3.53 5.06
CA VAL A 242 18.67 -2.59 4.19
C VAL A 242 18.63 -1.19 4.82
N SER A 243 18.32 -1.10 6.11
CA SER A 243 18.31 0.16 6.85
C SER A 243 19.69 0.84 6.86
N THR A 244 20.77 0.07 6.99
CA THR A 244 22.14 0.61 6.99
C THR A 244 22.48 1.21 5.63
N VAL A 245 22.25 0.47 4.54
CA VAL A 245 22.49 0.96 3.17
C VAL A 245 21.67 2.20 2.87
N PHE A 246 20.38 2.20 3.23
CA PHE A 246 19.49 3.33 3.03
C PHE A 246 19.94 4.57 3.81
N THR A 247 20.31 4.41 5.09
CA THR A 247 20.85 5.51 5.92
C THR A 247 22.12 6.10 5.31
N VAL A 248 23.07 5.28 4.86
CA VAL A 248 24.32 5.78 4.24
C VAL A 248 24.01 6.59 2.97
N VAL A 249 23.15 6.07 2.09
CA VAL A 249 22.76 6.79 0.86
C VAL A 249 22.09 8.12 1.19
N LEU A 250 21.16 8.14 2.16
CA LEU A 250 20.49 9.36 2.58
C LEU A 250 21.45 10.39 3.18
N LEU A 251 22.40 9.97 4.02
CA LEU A 251 23.40 10.87 4.61
C LEU A 251 24.30 11.49 3.53
N VAL A 252 24.73 10.70 2.53
CA VAL A 252 25.49 11.20 1.39
C VAL A 252 24.67 12.22 0.59
N LEU A 253 23.39 11.94 0.32
CA LEU A 253 22.51 12.88 -0.38
C LEU A 253 22.32 14.18 0.43
N ILE A 254 22.02 14.10 1.74
CA ILE A 254 21.91 15.28 2.61
C ILE A 254 23.20 16.11 2.57
N PHE A 255 24.37 15.45 2.63
CA PHE A 255 25.66 16.13 2.60
C PHE A 255 25.92 16.86 1.27
N ILE A 256 25.63 16.22 0.13
CA ILE A 256 25.76 16.84 -1.20
C ILE A 256 24.82 18.04 -1.32
N LEU A 257 23.60 17.88 -0.83
CA LEU A 257 22.51 18.82 -1.01
C LEU A 257 22.59 19.99 -0.01
N ARG A 258 23.33 19.90 1.11
CA ARG A 258 23.43 20.95 2.15
C ARG A 258 23.63 22.39 1.65
N LYS A 259 24.38 22.58 0.56
CA LYS A 259 24.67 23.91 -0.01
C LYS A 259 23.44 24.59 -0.66
N ARG A 260 22.35 23.84 -0.88
CA ARG A 260 21.12 24.29 -1.54
C ARG A 260 19.97 24.55 -0.57
N ILE A 261 20.14 24.31 0.73
CA ILE A 261 19.06 24.46 1.74
C ILE A 261 18.41 25.84 1.71
N LYS A 262 19.20 26.91 1.65
CA LYS A 262 18.68 28.29 1.63
C LYS A 262 17.73 28.54 0.46
N LEU A 263 18.08 28.04 -0.73
CA LEU A 263 17.27 28.23 -1.94
C LEU A 263 15.90 27.55 -1.80
N THR A 264 15.86 26.43 -1.08
CA THR A 264 14.65 25.63 -0.94
C THR A 264 13.75 26.11 0.17
N VAL A 265 14.32 26.69 1.23
CA VAL A 265 13.53 27.43 2.23
C VAL A 265 12.74 28.53 1.54
N GLU A 266 13.38 29.30 0.66
CA GLU A 266 12.72 30.35 -0.13
C GLU A 266 11.64 29.77 -1.06
N LEU A 267 11.92 28.63 -1.72
CA LEU A 267 10.94 27.94 -2.57
C LEU A 267 9.70 27.45 -1.79
N LEU A 268 9.93 26.87 -0.62
CA LEU A 268 8.87 26.39 0.27
C LEU A 268 8.06 27.57 0.82
N GLN A 269 8.68 28.71 1.10
CA GLN A 269 7.97 29.93 1.51
C GLN A 269 7.03 30.45 0.42
N VAL A 270 7.48 30.46 -0.84
CA VAL A 270 6.63 30.79 -1.99
C VAL A 270 5.46 29.80 -2.11
N THR A 271 5.73 28.51 -2.01
CA THR A 271 4.71 27.46 -2.05
C THR A 271 3.70 27.63 -0.92
N ASN A 272 4.16 27.93 0.30
CA ASN A 272 3.31 28.18 1.47
C ASN A 272 2.43 29.41 1.30
N LYS A 273 2.91 30.45 0.63
CA LYS A 273 2.13 31.65 0.30
C LYS A 273 0.96 31.29 -0.62
N ALA A 274 1.21 30.51 -1.66
CA ALA A 274 0.15 30.02 -2.55
C ALA A 274 -0.86 29.12 -1.83
N ILE A 275 -0.40 28.21 -0.96
CA ILE A 275 -1.28 27.35 -0.15
C ILE A 275 -2.09 28.18 0.86
N SER A 276 -1.55 29.31 1.34
CA SER A 276 -2.26 30.19 2.27
C SER A 276 -3.43 30.92 1.61
N THR A 277 -3.37 31.16 0.29
CA THR A 277 -4.51 31.69 -0.50
C THR A 277 -5.65 30.66 -0.62
N SER A 278 -5.36 29.36 -0.52
CA SER A 278 -6.34 28.28 -0.59
C SER A 278 -6.09 27.21 0.47
N PRO A 279 -6.46 27.46 1.74
CA PRO A 279 -6.14 26.55 2.86
C PRO A 279 -6.78 25.16 2.72
N LEU A 280 -7.89 25.04 1.97
CA LEU A 280 -8.53 23.75 1.69
C LEU A 280 -7.61 22.76 0.94
N LEU A 281 -6.52 23.23 0.32
CA LEU A 281 -5.56 22.36 -0.39
C LEU A 281 -4.91 21.34 0.55
N LEU A 282 -4.77 21.68 1.84
CA LEU A 282 -4.20 20.80 2.84
C LEU A 282 -5.14 19.68 3.28
N PHE A 283 -6.45 19.86 3.09
CA PHE A 283 -7.47 18.86 3.45
C PHE A 283 -7.82 17.95 2.27
N GLN A 284 -7.47 18.33 1.03
CA GLN A 284 -7.68 17.52 -0.16
C GLN A 284 -7.21 16.05 -0.02
N PRO A 285 -6.03 15.74 0.57
CA PRO A 285 -5.56 14.37 0.74
C PRO A 285 -6.47 13.47 1.59
N LEU A 286 -7.27 14.04 2.50
CA LEU A 286 -8.18 13.28 3.34
C LEU A 286 -9.27 12.59 2.51
N TRP A 287 -9.83 13.32 1.55
CA TRP A 287 -10.83 12.77 0.64
C TRP A 287 -10.21 11.70 -0.26
N THR A 288 -9.01 11.93 -0.80
CA THR A 288 -8.31 10.94 -1.61
C THR A 288 -8.04 9.66 -0.82
N LEU A 289 -7.54 9.79 0.42
CA LEU A 289 -7.26 8.65 1.29
C LEU A 289 -8.53 7.88 1.63
N ALA A 290 -9.63 8.57 1.96
CA ALA A 290 -10.91 7.93 2.23
C ALA A 290 -11.41 7.14 1.01
N ILE A 291 -11.34 7.73 -0.20
CA ILE A 291 -11.74 7.06 -1.45
C ILE A 291 -10.84 5.86 -1.74
N LEU A 292 -9.52 5.97 -1.55
CA LEU A 292 -8.58 4.86 -1.71
C LEU A 292 -8.87 3.71 -0.74
N ILE A 293 -9.13 4.02 0.54
CA ILE A 293 -9.46 3.01 1.55
C ILE A 293 -10.76 2.29 1.17
N VAL A 294 -11.82 3.04 0.83
CA VAL A 294 -13.10 2.46 0.41
C VAL A 294 -12.89 1.58 -0.83
N PHE A 295 -12.12 2.05 -1.81
CA PHE A 295 -11.79 1.28 -3.00
C PHE A 295 -11.04 -0.01 -2.67
N TRP A 296 -10.01 0.03 -1.82
CA TRP A 296 -9.26 -1.18 -1.43
C TRP A 296 -10.12 -2.18 -0.66
N VAL A 297 -10.98 -1.71 0.25
CA VAL A 297 -11.95 -2.56 0.95
C VAL A 297 -12.89 -3.23 -0.05
N LEU A 298 -13.44 -2.48 -0.99
CA LEU A 298 -14.29 -3.03 -2.06
C LEU A 298 -13.52 -4.01 -2.95
N TRP A 299 -12.27 -3.70 -3.29
CA TRP A 299 -11.41 -4.56 -4.10
C TRP A 299 -11.13 -5.90 -3.41
N VAL A 300 -10.82 -5.89 -2.11
CA VAL A 300 -10.65 -7.09 -1.28
C VAL A 300 -11.95 -7.86 -1.19
N ALA A 301 -13.07 -7.19 -0.94
CA ALA A 301 -14.38 -7.85 -0.90
C ALA A 301 -14.74 -8.55 -2.22
N VAL A 302 -14.43 -7.92 -3.36
CA VAL A 302 -14.61 -8.51 -4.69
C VAL A 302 -13.66 -9.69 -4.90
N LEU A 303 -12.39 -9.57 -4.51
CA LEU A 303 -11.41 -10.67 -4.60
C LEU A 303 -11.88 -11.90 -3.83
N LEU A 304 -12.32 -11.71 -2.58
CA LEU A 304 -12.85 -12.76 -1.72
C LEU A 304 -14.13 -13.37 -2.30
N SER A 305 -15.01 -12.56 -2.88
CA SER A 305 -16.24 -13.03 -3.52
C SER A 305 -15.96 -13.82 -4.81
N LEU A 306 -14.93 -13.44 -5.58
CA LEU A 306 -14.46 -14.20 -6.75
C LEU A 306 -13.81 -15.52 -6.34
N GLY A 307 -13.00 -15.53 -5.27
CA GLY A 307 -12.41 -16.75 -4.72
C GLY A 307 -13.44 -17.76 -4.23
N THR A 308 -14.64 -17.29 -3.86
CA THR A 308 -15.77 -18.13 -3.47
C THR A 308 -16.78 -18.35 -4.60
N ALA A 309 -16.49 -17.98 -5.84
CA ALA A 309 -17.35 -18.30 -6.98
C ALA A 309 -17.01 -19.70 -7.52
N GLY A 310 -18.00 -20.59 -7.53
CA GLY A 310 -17.81 -22.00 -7.88
C GLY A 310 -19.13 -22.76 -7.86
N ALA A 311 -19.29 -23.68 -8.82
CA ALA A 311 -20.47 -24.53 -8.92
C ALA A 311 -20.36 -25.71 -7.95
N ALA A 312 -21.48 -26.11 -7.36
CA ALA A 312 -21.57 -27.31 -6.52
C ALA A 312 -21.38 -28.56 -7.38
N GLN A 313 -20.52 -29.47 -6.94
CA GLN A 313 -20.39 -30.82 -7.48
C GLN A 313 -20.50 -31.82 -6.34
N VAL A 314 -21.27 -32.87 -6.57
CA VAL A 314 -21.40 -33.95 -5.59
C VAL A 314 -20.27 -34.94 -5.78
N VAL A 315 -19.62 -35.31 -4.67
CA VAL A 315 -18.54 -36.31 -4.60
C VAL A 315 -19.08 -37.60 -3.98
N GLU A 316 -18.36 -38.71 -4.13
CA GLU A 316 -18.70 -39.99 -3.49
C GLU A 316 -19.00 -39.80 -2.00
N GLY A 317 -20.08 -40.44 -1.51
CA GLY A 317 -20.57 -40.27 -0.14
C GLY A 317 -21.57 -39.13 0.06
N GLY A 318 -22.04 -38.48 -1.01
CA GLY A 318 -23.10 -37.45 -0.93
C GLY A 318 -22.61 -36.10 -0.41
N GLN A 319 -21.30 -35.87 -0.42
CA GLN A 319 -20.64 -34.62 -0.03
C GLN A 319 -20.66 -33.61 -1.18
N VAL A 320 -20.67 -32.31 -0.86
CA VAL A 320 -20.69 -31.24 -1.84
C VAL A 320 -19.35 -30.50 -1.84
N GLU A 321 -18.68 -30.52 -2.99
CA GLU A 321 -17.46 -29.76 -3.24
C GLU A 321 -17.77 -28.60 -4.19
N TYR A 322 -17.15 -27.45 -3.95
CA TYR A 322 -17.30 -26.29 -4.82
C TYR A 322 -16.04 -26.08 -5.65
N LYS A 323 -16.10 -26.46 -6.93
CA LYS A 323 -14.96 -26.27 -7.82
C LYS A 323 -14.91 -24.84 -8.31
N PRO A 324 -13.78 -24.12 -8.12
CA PRO A 324 -13.63 -22.78 -8.64
C PRO A 324 -13.68 -22.80 -10.17
N LEU A 325 -14.31 -21.80 -10.78
CA LEU A 325 -14.32 -21.70 -12.23
C LEU A 325 -12.89 -21.44 -12.73
N SER A 326 -12.44 -22.25 -13.69
CA SER A 326 -11.11 -22.14 -14.29
C SER A 326 -10.80 -20.73 -14.78
N GLY A 327 -11.78 -20.05 -15.40
CA GLY A 327 -11.63 -18.67 -15.88
C GLY A 327 -11.27 -17.65 -14.79
N ILE A 328 -11.80 -17.81 -13.57
CA ILE A 328 -11.49 -16.90 -12.44
C ILE A 328 -10.05 -17.12 -11.97
N ARG A 329 -9.59 -18.38 -11.96
CA ARG A 329 -8.20 -18.72 -11.62
C ARG A 329 -7.20 -18.10 -12.59
N TYR A 330 -7.57 -17.92 -13.86
CA TYR A 330 -6.69 -17.29 -14.86
C TYR A 330 -6.79 -15.77 -14.92
N MET A 331 -7.79 -15.13 -14.33
CA MET A 331 -8.03 -13.66 -14.42
C MET A 331 -7.60 -12.88 -13.18
N TRP A 332 -6.92 -13.50 -12.21
CA TRP A 332 -6.43 -12.82 -11.00
C TRP A 332 -5.53 -11.61 -11.32
N TRP A 333 -4.72 -11.71 -12.37
CA TRP A 333 -3.83 -10.64 -12.83
C TRP A 333 -4.63 -9.44 -13.34
N TYR A 334 -5.79 -9.63 -13.97
CA TYR A 334 -6.66 -8.55 -14.39
C TYR A 334 -7.16 -7.74 -13.19
N HIS A 335 -7.55 -8.43 -12.11
CA HIS A 335 -7.96 -7.79 -10.85
C HIS A 335 -6.82 -6.98 -10.21
N LEU A 336 -5.59 -7.50 -10.27
CA LEU A 336 -4.39 -6.81 -9.79
C LEU A 336 -4.04 -5.57 -10.64
N ILE A 337 -4.12 -5.66 -11.97
CA ILE A 337 -3.93 -4.49 -12.85
C ILE A 337 -4.99 -3.43 -12.55
N GLY A 338 -6.25 -3.85 -12.34
CA GLY A 338 -7.33 -2.97 -11.93
C GLY A 338 -7.06 -2.23 -10.61
N LEU A 339 -6.44 -2.90 -9.62
CA LEU A 339 -6.02 -2.28 -8.36
C LEU A 339 -5.04 -1.13 -8.59
N ILE A 340 -3.97 -1.41 -9.34
CA ILE A 340 -2.87 -0.47 -9.60
C ILE A 340 -3.40 0.72 -10.41
N TRP A 341 -4.10 0.45 -11.52
CA TRP A 341 -4.58 1.51 -12.40
C TRP A 341 -5.63 2.40 -11.74
N THR A 342 -6.58 1.83 -11.01
CA THR A 342 -7.61 2.64 -10.32
C THR A 342 -7.00 3.46 -9.19
N SER A 343 -6.00 2.93 -8.48
CA SER A 343 -5.30 3.68 -7.43
C SER A 343 -4.51 4.86 -8.02
N GLU A 344 -3.80 4.64 -9.14
CA GLU A 344 -3.11 5.71 -9.88
C GLU A 344 -4.13 6.74 -10.44
N PHE A 345 -5.29 6.31 -10.93
CA PHE A 345 -6.36 7.21 -11.37
C PHE A 345 -6.84 8.13 -10.25
N ILE A 346 -7.09 7.57 -9.05
CA ILE A 346 -7.52 8.37 -7.88
C ILE A 346 -6.44 9.38 -7.47
N LEU A 347 -5.16 8.99 -7.47
CA LEU A 347 -4.05 9.90 -7.18
C LEU A 347 -3.88 11.00 -8.24
N VAL A 348 -4.04 10.67 -9.52
CA VAL A 348 -4.01 11.66 -10.61
C VAL A 348 -5.19 12.64 -10.51
N CYS A 349 -6.37 12.18 -10.10
CA CYS A 349 -7.50 13.09 -9.83
C CYS A 349 -7.14 14.13 -8.76
N GLN A 350 -6.45 13.71 -7.69
CA GLN A 350 -5.94 14.64 -6.68
C GLN A 350 -4.96 15.65 -7.32
N GLN A 351 -3.98 15.17 -8.08
CA GLN A 351 -2.97 16.03 -8.71
C GLN A 351 -3.60 17.10 -9.60
N MET A 352 -4.50 16.71 -10.50
CA MET A 352 -5.17 17.64 -11.40
C MET A 352 -6.09 18.61 -10.65
N THR A 353 -6.78 18.16 -9.60
CA THR A 353 -7.63 19.04 -8.78
C THR A 353 -6.80 20.14 -8.10
N ILE A 354 -5.66 19.76 -7.50
CA ILE A 354 -4.73 20.72 -6.85
C ILE A 354 -4.14 21.66 -7.90
N ALA A 355 -3.67 21.15 -9.04
CA ALA A 355 -3.13 21.97 -10.12
C ALA A 355 -4.15 22.99 -10.62
N GLY A 356 -5.41 22.59 -10.86
CA GLY A 356 -6.48 23.49 -11.28
C GLY A 356 -6.81 24.57 -10.26
N ALA A 357 -6.83 24.25 -8.97
CA ALA A 357 -7.01 25.24 -7.91
C ALA A 357 -5.84 26.24 -7.86
N VAL A 358 -4.59 25.77 -8.00
CA VAL A 358 -3.39 26.63 -8.04
C VAL A 358 -3.41 27.54 -9.26
N VAL A 359 -3.73 27.02 -10.45
CA VAL A 359 -3.87 27.81 -11.69
C VAL A 359 -4.92 28.90 -11.52
N THR A 360 -6.09 28.55 -10.97
CA THR A 360 -7.20 29.50 -10.74
C THR A 360 -6.79 30.61 -9.78
N CYS A 361 -6.08 30.28 -8.70
CA CYS A 361 -5.57 31.28 -7.76
C CYS A 361 -4.42 32.12 -8.32
N TYR A 362 -3.51 31.52 -9.09
CA TYR A 362 -2.34 32.19 -9.66
C TYR A 362 -2.75 33.24 -10.70
N PHE A 363 -3.64 32.89 -11.62
CA PHE A 363 -4.12 33.80 -12.67
C PHE A 363 -5.28 34.69 -12.22
N ASN A 364 -5.65 34.70 -10.93
CA ASN A 364 -6.62 35.66 -10.42
C ASN A 364 -5.99 37.05 -10.28
N ARG A 365 -6.51 38.03 -11.02
CA ARG A 365 -6.02 39.40 -11.01
C ARG A 365 -6.42 40.16 -9.74
N ASN A 366 -7.61 39.90 -9.24
CA ASN A 366 -8.15 40.63 -8.10
C ASN A 366 -7.85 39.92 -6.79
N LYS A 367 -6.77 40.30 -6.10
CA LYS A 367 -6.39 39.70 -4.81
C LYS A 367 -7.39 39.98 -3.69
N ASN A 368 -8.25 40.99 -3.85
CA ASN A 368 -9.29 41.33 -2.88
C ASN A 368 -10.58 40.52 -3.09
N ASP A 369 -10.69 39.80 -4.20
CA ASP A 369 -11.84 38.95 -4.56
C ASP A 369 -11.32 37.57 -4.97
N PRO A 370 -10.93 36.73 -3.99
CA PRO A 370 -10.40 35.40 -4.27
C PRO A 370 -11.50 34.49 -4.85
N PRO A 371 -11.16 33.54 -5.75
CA PRO A 371 -12.13 32.62 -6.31
C PRO A 371 -12.83 31.80 -5.22
N ASP A 372 -14.16 31.73 -5.30
CA ASP A 372 -14.97 30.93 -4.38
C ASP A 372 -14.71 29.42 -4.60
N HIS A 373 -14.35 28.73 -3.51
CA HIS A 373 -14.14 27.27 -3.47
C HIS A 373 -13.35 26.69 -4.67
N PRO A 374 -12.07 27.09 -4.88
CA PRO A 374 -11.31 26.75 -6.10
C PRO A 374 -11.08 25.24 -6.26
N ILE A 375 -11.03 24.50 -5.15
CA ILE A 375 -10.91 23.03 -5.17
C ILE A 375 -12.19 22.38 -5.69
N LEU A 376 -13.35 22.83 -5.22
CA LEU A 376 -14.62 22.23 -5.64
C LEU A 376 -14.91 22.55 -7.10
N SER A 377 -14.59 23.78 -7.53
CA SER A 377 -14.67 24.19 -8.93
C SER A 377 -13.73 23.36 -9.82
N SER A 378 -12.48 23.18 -9.40
CA SER A 378 -11.49 22.35 -10.10
C SER A 378 -11.92 20.88 -10.19
N LEU A 379 -12.46 20.33 -9.09
CA LEU A 379 -12.98 18.96 -9.04
C LEU A 379 -14.18 18.77 -9.98
N SER A 380 -15.11 19.72 -9.99
CA SER A 380 -16.25 19.73 -10.91
C SER A 380 -15.78 19.78 -12.37
N THR A 381 -14.84 20.66 -12.68
CA THR A 381 -14.26 20.80 -14.02
C THR A 381 -13.58 19.50 -14.47
N LEU A 382 -12.86 18.84 -13.57
CA LEU A 382 -12.24 17.54 -13.82
C LEU A 382 -13.27 16.49 -14.23
N PHE A 383 -14.33 16.31 -13.44
CA PHE A 383 -15.33 15.26 -13.70
C PHE A 383 -16.26 15.58 -14.86
N CYS A 384 -16.55 16.85 -15.12
CA CYS A 384 -17.44 17.27 -16.21
C CYS A 384 -16.73 17.31 -17.57
N TYR A 385 -15.45 17.71 -17.61
CA TYR A 385 -14.77 18.01 -18.89
C TYR A 385 -13.48 17.23 -19.14
N HIS A 386 -12.73 16.84 -18.09
CA HIS A 386 -11.37 16.30 -18.25
C HIS A 386 -11.15 14.86 -17.76
N GLN A 387 -12.22 14.09 -17.57
CA GLN A 387 -12.10 12.69 -17.16
C GLN A 387 -11.25 11.88 -18.15
N GLY A 388 -11.37 12.13 -19.46
CA GLY A 388 -10.56 11.48 -20.49
C GLY A 388 -9.06 11.76 -20.38
N THR A 389 -8.67 13.01 -20.04
CA THR A 389 -7.28 13.41 -19.81
C THR A 389 -6.69 12.64 -18.63
N VAL A 390 -7.42 12.57 -17.52
CA VAL A 390 -7.01 11.86 -16.30
C VAL A 390 -6.90 10.35 -16.56
N VAL A 391 -7.89 9.73 -17.23
CA VAL A 391 -7.87 8.29 -17.56
C VAL A 391 -6.67 7.95 -18.44
N LYS A 392 -6.38 8.76 -19.46
CA LYS A 392 -5.24 8.53 -20.37
C LYS A 392 -3.91 8.67 -19.64
N GLY A 393 -3.75 9.74 -18.86
CA GLY A 393 -2.53 9.98 -18.10
C GLY A 393 -2.28 8.92 -17.02
N SER A 394 -3.33 8.51 -16.29
CA SER A 394 -3.22 7.49 -15.24
C SER A 394 -2.94 6.09 -15.78
N LEU A 395 -3.31 5.78 -17.03
CA LEU A 395 -3.02 4.50 -17.68
C LEU A 395 -1.55 4.39 -18.13
N LEU A 396 -0.93 5.50 -18.56
CA LEU A 396 0.46 5.52 -19.06
C LEU A 396 1.46 5.07 -17.99
N ILE A 397 1.21 5.38 -16.72
CA ILE A 397 2.08 5.01 -15.60
C ILE A 397 2.12 3.47 -15.44
N PRO A 398 1.01 2.77 -15.14
CA PRO A 398 0.98 1.31 -15.03
C PRO A 398 1.50 0.59 -16.27
N VAL A 399 1.23 1.11 -17.48
CA VAL A 399 1.70 0.51 -18.74
C VAL A 399 3.23 0.40 -18.78
N VAL A 400 3.96 1.31 -18.13
CA VAL A 400 5.43 1.26 -18.03
C VAL A 400 5.89 0.60 -16.72
N SER A 401 5.22 0.90 -15.61
CA SER A 401 5.62 0.40 -14.29
C SER A 401 5.43 -1.12 -14.15
N ILE A 402 4.37 -1.71 -14.73
CA ILE A 402 4.06 -3.15 -14.63
C ILE A 402 5.10 -4.00 -15.40
N PRO A 403 5.37 -3.77 -16.70
CA PRO A 403 6.43 -4.51 -17.40
C PRO A 403 7.79 -4.38 -16.72
N ARG A 404 8.11 -3.20 -16.16
CA ARG A 404 9.34 -3.00 -15.39
C ARG A 404 9.40 -3.91 -14.17
N ALA A 405 8.30 -4.05 -13.42
CA ALA A 405 8.23 -4.94 -12.26
C ALA A 405 8.43 -6.40 -12.69
N VAL A 406 7.74 -6.84 -13.75
CA VAL A 406 7.86 -8.20 -14.31
C VAL A 406 9.30 -8.49 -14.75
N LEU A 407 9.95 -7.58 -15.47
CA LEU A 407 11.33 -7.75 -15.94
C LEU A 407 12.32 -7.83 -14.78
N ARG A 408 12.11 -7.06 -13.70
CA ARG A 408 12.94 -7.16 -12.48
C ARG A 408 12.77 -8.51 -11.80
N SER A 409 11.52 -8.95 -11.60
CA SER A 409 11.23 -10.25 -10.99
C SER A 409 11.83 -11.39 -11.79
N LEU A 410 11.72 -11.34 -13.13
CA LEU A 410 12.33 -12.34 -14.02
C LEU A 410 13.86 -12.30 -13.93
N SER A 411 14.47 -11.11 -13.88
CA SER A 411 15.92 -10.97 -13.74
C SER A 411 16.44 -11.58 -12.43
N HIS A 412 15.69 -11.42 -11.33
CA HIS A 412 16.05 -11.98 -10.03
C HIS A 412 15.90 -13.52 -10.04
N ALA A 413 14.78 -14.03 -10.55
CA ALA A 413 14.52 -15.47 -10.65
C ALA A 413 15.54 -16.19 -11.57
N LEU A 414 16.02 -15.53 -12.63
CA LEU A 414 17.05 -16.08 -13.51
C LEU A 414 18.45 -16.02 -12.89
N GLN A 415 18.75 -15.03 -12.05
CA GLN A 415 20.02 -14.95 -11.32
C GLN A 415 20.12 -16.02 -10.23
N GLU A 416 19.01 -16.40 -9.62
CA GLU A 416 18.93 -17.46 -8.62
C GLU A 416 19.15 -18.86 -9.24
N LYS A 417 18.62 -19.11 -10.45
CA LYS A 417 18.82 -20.36 -11.21
C LYS A 417 20.16 -20.44 -11.95
N ARG A 418 21.27 -20.04 -11.29
CA ARG A 418 22.63 -19.77 -11.83
C ARG A 418 23.35 -20.90 -12.61
N GLY A 419 22.66 -21.93 -13.11
CA GLY A 419 23.24 -22.98 -13.92
C GLY A 419 23.14 -22.82 -15.44
N ARG A 420 22.25 -21.98 -16.00
CA ARG A 420 21.94 -22.06 -17.46
C ARG A 420 21.49 -20.79 -18.20
N ALA A 421 21.34 -19.64 -17.54
CA ALA A 421 21.03 -18.39 -18.25
C ALA A 421 22.32 -17.76 -18.81
N GLY A 422 22.41 -17.61 -20.14
CA GLY A 422 23.55 -16.96 -20.78
C GLY A 422 23.70 -15.50 -20.35
N ALA A 423 24.93 -15.03 -20.16
CA ALA A 423 25.25 -13.65 -19.72
C ALA A 423 24.49 -12.56 -20.51
N TRP A 424 24.19 -12.83 -21.79
CA TRP A 424 23.44 -11.96 -22.69
C TRP A 424 21.98 -11.71 -22.25
N SER A 425 21.25 -12.73 -21.79
CA SER A 425 19.84 -12.54 -21.39
C SER A 425 19.73 -11.74 -20.10
N SER A 426 20.65 -11.96 -19.15
CA SER A 426 20.72 -11.17 -17.91
C SER A 426 21.08 -9.71 -18.19
N PHE A 427 22.00 -9.45 -19.13
CA PHE A 427 22.38 -8.10 -19.53
C PHE A 427 21.22 -7.33 -20.18
N VAL A 428 20.53 -7.95 -21.14
CA VAL A 428 19.38 -7.34 -21.84
C VAL A 428 18.25 -7.02 -20.87
N LEU A 429 17.89 -7.95 -19.97
CA LEU A 429 16.85 -7.71 -18.97
C LEU A 429 17.20 -6.54 -18.03
N ARG A 430 18.47 -6.43 -17.63
CA ARG A 430 18.94 -5.33 -16.78
C ARG A 430 18.92 -3.99 -17.53
N CYS A 431 19.35 -3.98 -18.79
CA CYS A 431 19.30 -2.80 -19.66
C CYS A 431 17.84 -2.32 -19.86
N CYS A 432 16.92 -3.21 -20.24
CA CYS A 432 15.50 -2.90 -20.40
C CYS A 432 14.86 -2.40 -19.09
N SER A 433 15.20 -3.02 -17.95
CA SER A 433 14.71 -2.56 -16.64
C SER A 433 15.18 -1.14 -16.31
N CYS A 434 16.45 -0.80 -16.62
CA CYS A 434 16.98 0.55 -16.45
C CYS A 434 16.30 1.57 -17.38
N CYS A 435 16.09 1.24 -18.66
CA CYS A 435 15.39 2.09 -19.61
C CYS A 435 13.96 2.38 -19.16
N LEU A 436 13.22 1.34 -18.73
CA LEU A 436 11.86 1.51 -18.21
C LEU A 436 11.82 2.28 -16.90
N GLN A 437 12.86 2.17 -16.05
CA GLN A 437 12.96 2.99 -14.85
C GLN A 437 13.13 4.48 -15.16
N ARG A 438 13.96 4.82 -16.15
CA ARG A 438 14.10 6.20 -16.62
C ARG A 438 12.81 6.71 -17.25
N LEU A 439 12.15 5.87 -18.04
CA LEU A 439 10.88 6.20 -18.69
C LEU A 439 9.76 6.43 -17.65
N ASP A 440 9.63 5.56 -16.64
CA ASP A 440 8.67 5.70 -15.52
C ASP A 440 8.85 7.04 -14.81
N GLY A 441 10.11 7.42 -14.50
CA GLY A 441 10.42 8.71 -13.91
C GLY A 441 10.02 9.89 -14.81
N CYS A 442 10.37 9.83 -16.09
CA CYS A 442 10.04 10.88 -17.06
C CYS A 442 8.52 11.03 -17.25
N LEU A 443 7.80 9.91 -17.36
CA LEU A 443 6.35 9.91 -17.53
C LEU A 443 5.62 10.51 -16.34
N ARG A 444 6.05 10.24 -15.11
CA ARG A 444 5.42 10.84 -13.92
C ARG A 444 5.54 12.37 -13.92
N HIS A 445 6.72 12.91 -14.24
CA HIS A 445 6.91 14.36 -14.34
C HIS A 445 6.15 14.95 -15.54
N LEU A 446 6.19 14.28 -16.70
CA LEU A 446 5.45 14.72 -17.89
C LEU A 446 3.95 14.77 -17.62
N ASN A 447 3.39 13.73 -16.99
CA ASN A 447 1.98 13.65 -16.63
C ASN A 447 1.59 14.81 -15.73
N GLN A 448 2.35 15.05 -14.66
CA GLN A 448 2.10 16.14 -13.73
C GLN A 448 2.06 17.50 -14.44
N ASN A 449 3.05 17.76 -15.29
CA ASN A 449 3.13 18.99 -16.06
C ASN A 449 2.01 19.10 -17.11
N ALA A 450 1.62 17.98 -17.72
CA ALA A 450 0.50 17.94 -18.66
C ALA A 450 -0.82 18.29 -17.96
N TYR A 451 -1.09 17.80 -16.74
CA TYR A 451 -2.31 18.15 -16.02
C TYR A 451 -2.38 19.63 -15.66
N THR A 452 -1.26 20.24 -15.26
CA THR A 452 -1.22 21.69 -15.04
C THR A 452 -1.42 22.45 -16.35
N ALA A 453 -0.79 22.04 -17.46
CA ALA A 453 -1.02 22.67 -18.76
C ALA A 453 -2.47 22.51 -19.23
N THR A 454 -3.11 21.37 -18.96
CA THR A 454 -4.55 21.18 -19.19
C THR A 454 -5.38 22.15 -18.36
N ALA A 455 -5.02 22.37 -17.09
CA ALA A 455 -5.72 23.34 -16.27
C ALA A 455 -5.54 24.80 -16.74
N ILE A 456 -4.41 25.15 -17.37
CA ILE A 456 -4.18 26.49 -17.94
C ILE A 456 -4.94 26.68 -19.25
N ASN A 457 -4.82 25.72 -20.18
CA ASN A 457 -5.27 25.88 -21.57
C ASN A 457 -6.63 25.22 -21.87
N GLY A 458 -7.12 24.33 -21.00
CA GLY A 458 -8.34 23.55 -21.24
C GLY A 458 -8.24 22.48 -22.34
N THR A 459 -7.03 22.04 -22.71
CA THR A 459 -6.79 21.12 -23.84
C THR A 459 -6.68 19.64 -23.41
N ASP A 460 -6.68 18.71 -24.37
CA ASP A 460 -6.49 17.29 -24.08
C ASP A 460 -5.06 16.97 -23.61
N PHE A 461 -4.88 15.77 -23.04
CA PHE A 461 -3.60 15.32 -22.48
C PHE A 461 -2.41 15.45 -23.43
N CYS A 462 -2.54 15.06 -24.70
CA CYS A 462 -1.38 15.03 -25.60
C CYS A 462 -0.95 16.44 -26.01
N THR A 463 -1.93 17.30 -26.30
CA THR A 463 -1.68 18.71 -26.59
C THR A 463 -1.04 19.40 -25.38
N SER A 464 -1.62 19.22 -24.19
CA SER A 464 -1.08 19.78 -22.94
C SER A 464 0.33 19.27 -22.61
N ALA A 465 0.61 17.98 -22.82
CA ALA A 465 1.95 17.42 -22.61
C ALA A 465 2.99 18.04 -23.57
N GLN A 466 2.60 18.25 -24.83
CA GLN A 466 3.47 18.91 -25.81
C GLN A 466 3.76 20.36 -25.42
N ASP A 467 2.74 21.10 -24.98
CA ASP A 467 2.87 22.50 -24.56
C ASP A 467 3.76 22.63 -23.32
N ALA A 468 3.55 21.77 -22.33
CA ALA A 468 4.40 21.68 -21.16
C ALA A 468 5.87 21.42 -21.54
N LEU A 469 6.13 20.44 -22.41
CA LEU A 469 7.49 20.16 -22.89
C LEU A 469 8.13 21.34 -23.62
N LYS A 470 7.37 22.07 -24.45
CA LYS A 470 7.86 23.29 -25.12
C LYS A 470 8.23 24.37 -24.11
N LEU A 471 7.37 24.64 -23.13
CA LEU A 471 7.61 25.62 -22.06
C LEU A 471 8.85 25.27 -21.24
N PHE A 472 9.03 24.00 -20.89
CA PHE A 472 10.22 23.55 -20.18
C PHE A 472 11.46 23.64 -21.06
N SER A 473 11.43 23.21 -22.32
CA SER A 473 12.61 23.23 -23.20
C SER A 473 13.22 24.62 -23.36
N LYS A 474 12.40 25.68 -23.34
CA LYS A 474 12.85 27.07 -23.41
C LYS A 474 13.52 27.58 -22.13
N ASN A 475 13.22 26.97 -20.98
CA ASN A 475 13.57 27.47 -19.64
C ASN A 475 14.33 26.44 -18.77
N SER A 476 14.69 25.27 -19.32
CA SER A 476 14.77 23.97 -18.61
C SER A 476 15.89 23.78 -17.58
N SER A 477 17.15 24.16 -17.86
CA SER A 477 18.28 23.65 -17.05
C SER A 477 18.31 24.21 -15.63
N HIS A 478 17.71 25.38 -15.41
CA HIS A 478 17.81 26.10 -14.14
C HIS A 478 16.73 25.68 -13.15
N PHE A 479 15.48 25.52 -13.62
CA PHE A 479 14.34 25.18 -12.78
C PHE A 479 14.32 23.72 -12.33
N THR A 480 14.69 22.77 -13.20
CA THR A 480 14.72 21.34 -12.85
C THR A 480 15.63 21.02 -11.67
N SER A 481 16.78 21.70 -11.57
CA SER A 481 17.73 21.48 -10.48
C SER A 481 17.22 21.94 -9.10
N VAL A 482 16.32 22.94 -9.10
CA VAL A 482 15.72 23.52 -7.88
C VAL A 482 14.52 22.69 -7.44
N ASN A 483 13.67 22.28 -8.40
CA ASN A 483 12.55 21.36 -8.18
C ASN A 483 12.99 20.07 -7.48
N CYS A 484 14.02 19.43 -8.05
CA CYS A 484 14.55 18.16 -7.56
C CYS A 484 15.01 18.24 -6.09
N PHE A 485 15.46 19.40 -5.61
CA PHE A 485 15.83 19.55 -4.21
C PHE A 485 14.59 19.74 -3.32
N GLY A 486 13.60 20.52 -3.75
CA GLY A 486 12.32 20.65 -3.03
C GLY A 486 11.69 19.28 -2.81
N ASP A 487 11.63 18.48 -3.88
CA ASP A 487 11.17 17.09 -3.86
C ASP A 487 11.97 16.22 -2.90
N PHE A 488 13.29 16.45 -2.79
CA PHE A 488 14.13 15.75 -1.82
C PHE A 488 13.80 16.08 -0.37
N ILE A 489 13.55 17.35 -0.02
CA ILE A 489 13.13 17.72 1.34
C ILE A 489 11.77 17.10 1.66
N ILE A 490 10.84 17.13 0.71
CA ILE A 490 9.51 16.55 0.87
C ILE A 490 9.62 15.02 1.05
N PHE A 491 10.48 14.36 0.28
CA PHE A 491 10.82 12.94 0.45
C PHE A 491 11.39 12.63 1.83
N LEU A 492 12.30 13.47 2.35
CA LEU A 492 12.84 13.32 3.69
C LEU A 492 11.74 13.38 4.76
N GLY A 493 10.69 14.16 4.51
CA GLY A 493 9.46 14.20 5.31
C GLY A 493 8.72 12.86 5.35
N LYS A 494 8.55 12.22 4.19
CA LYS A 494 7.93 10.90 4.08
C LYS A 494 8.74 9.86 4.86
N VAL A 495 10.07 9.91 4.74
CA VAL A 495 10.98 9.03 5.48
C VAL A 495 10.84 9.22 6.98
N LEU A 496 10.77 10.47 7.47
CA LEU A 496 10.62 10.76 8.89
C LEU A 496 9.37 10.10 9.47
N VAL A 497 8.21 10.26 8.83
CA VAL A 497 6.95 9.67 9.30
C VAL A 497 7.09 8.15 9.41
N VAL A 498 7.62 7.50 8.36
CA VAL A 498 7.83 6.05 8.34
C VAL A 498 8.79 5.61 9.44
N CYS A 499 9.93 6.30 9.63
CA CYS A 499 10.90 5.95 10.67
C CYS A 499 10.30 6.01 12.08
N PHE A 500 9.56 7.07 12.41
CA PHE A 500 8.93 7.20 13.73
C PHE A 500 7.80 6.19 13.94
N THR A 501 7.00 5.89 12.91
CA THR A 501 5.96 4.85 13.02
C THR A 501 6.57 3.46 13.15
N VAL A 502 7.60 3.13 12.37
CA VAL A 502 8.32 1.85 12.47
C VAL A 502 8.99 1.72 13.83
N PHE A 503 9.59 2.80 14.34
CA PHE A 503 10.16 2.82 15.69
C PHE A 503 9.10 2.53 16.77
N GLY A 504 7.96 3.23 16.72
CA GLY A 504 6.84 2.97 17.62
C GLY A 504 6.35 1.51 17.52
N GLY A 505 6.32 0.96 16.31
CA GLY A 505 5.95 -0.44 16.07
C GLY A 505 6.97 -1.43 16.64
N LEU A 506 8.26 -1.20 16.41
CA LEU A 506 9.34 -2.03 16.98
C LEU A 506 9.25 -2.05 18.51
N MET A 507 9.04 -0.89 19.15
CA MET A 507 8.89 -0.83 20.62
C MET A 507 7.62 -1.52 21.11
N ALA A 508 6.50 -1.32 20.42
CA ALA A 508 5.22 -1.90 20.83
C ALA A 508 5.16 -3.43 20.63
N PHE A 509 5.70 -3.94 19.53
CA PHE A 509 5.74 -5.39 19.26
C PHE A 509 6.83 -6.09 20.07
N ASN A 510 7.96 -5.44 20.33
CA ASN A 510 9.03 -6.01 21.17
C ASN A 510 8.62 -6.20 22.64
N TYR A 511 7.59 -5.50 23.12
CA TYR A 511 7.07 -5.67 24.48
C TYR A 511 6.32 -7.00 24.68
N ASN A 512 5.72 -7.57 23.62
CA ASN A 512 4.92 -8.80 23.69
C ASN A 512 5.56 -9.95 22.89
N ARG A 513 6.79 -10.37 23.27
CA ARG A 513 7.64 -11.31 22.51
C ARG A 513 7.07 -12.73 22.30
N VAL A 514 6.11 -13.17 23.13
CA VAL A 514 5.90 -14.61 23.38
C VAL A 514 5.25 -15.37 22.20
N LEU A 515 4.51 -14.75 21.28
CA LEU A 515 3.74 -15.51 20.25
C LEU A 515 3.54 -14.81 18.87
N GLN A 516 4.21 -13.69 18.56
CA GLN A 516 3.84 -12.87 17.39
C GLN A 516 4.89 -12.87 16.26
N VAL A 517 4.46 -13.25 15.04
CA VAL A 517 5.14 -12.88 13.79
C VAL A 517 4.89 -11.38 13.55
N TRP A 518 5.76 -10.52 14.07
CA TRP A 518 5.57 -9.06 14.08
C TRP A 518 6.10 -8.34 12.84
N ALA A 519 7.01 -8.97 12.09
CA ALA A 519 7.65 -8.37 10.92
C ALA A 519 6.66 -7.97 9.83
N ILE A 520 5.67 -8.82 9.54
CA ILE A 520 4.69 -8.56 8.48
C ILE A 520 3.69 -7.44 8.86
N PRO A 521 3.06 -7.47 10.04
CA PRO A 521 2.29 -6.32 10.53
C PRO A 521 3.07 -5.00 10.54
N LEU A 522 4.34 -5.03 10.95
CA LEU A 522 5.20 -3.85 10.93
C LEU A 522 5.42 -3.31 9.51
N LEU A 523 5.66 -4.19 8.53
CA LEU A 523 5.78 -3.80 7.12
C LEU A 523 4.48 -3.20 6.57
N LEU A 524 3.32 -3.77 6.93
CA LEU A 524 2.01 -3.25 6.53
C LEU A 524 1.77 -1.85 7.11
N VAL A 525 2.10 -1.65 8.39
CA VAL A 525 2.02 -0.34 9.04
C VAL A 525 3.01 0.64 8.43
N ALA A 526 4.24 0.22 8.11
CA ALA A 526 5.22 1.06 7.43
C ALA A 526 4.75 1.50 6.04
N PHE A 527 4.16 0.58 5.27
CA PHE A 527 3.56 0.87 3.97
C PHE A 527 2.39 1.85 4.10
N PHE A 528 1.48 1.63 5.07
CA PHE A 528 0.41 2.56 5.36
C PHE A 528 0.93 3.95 5.75
N ALA A 529 1.93 4.03 6.63
CA ALA A 529 2.55 5.29 7.04
C ALA A 529 3.16 6.04 5.85
N TYR A 530 3.82 5.33 4.93
CA TYR A 530 4.33 5.90 3.69
C TYR A 530 3.20 6.44 2.82
N LEU A 531 2.10 5.68 2.64
CA LEU A 531 0.95 6.11 1.84
C LEU A 531 0.30 7.37 2.39
N VAL A 532 0.09 7.43 3.70
CA VAL A 532 -0.48 8.61 4.37
C VAL A 532 0.46 9.80 4.20
N ALA A 533 1.75 9.65 4.52
CA ALA A 533 2.74 10.71 4.35
C ALA A 533 2.84 11.18 2.90
N HIS A 534 2.84 10.26 1.93
CA HIS A 534 2.84 10.58 0.51
C HIS A 534 1.59 11.37 0.10
N SER A 535 0.40 10.96 0.55
CA SER A 535 -0.86 11.63 0.21
C SER A 535 -0.86 13.09 0.65
N PHE A 536 -0.38 13.37 1.87
CA PHE A 536 -0.30 14.74 2.39
C PHE A 536 0.83 15.55 1.77
N LEU A 537 2.03 14.98 1.69
CA LEU A 537 3.21 15.71 1.25
C LEU A 537 3.28 15.92 -0.27
N SER A 538 2.63 15.05 -1.06
CA SER A 538 2.51 15.25 -2.51
C SER A 538 1.71 16.50 -2.90
N VAL A 539 0.93 17.08 -1.98
CA VAL A 539 0.28 18.39 -2.19
C VAL A 539 1.35 19.47 -2.43
N PHE A 540 2.41 19.48 -1.63
CA PHE A 540 3.49 20.46 -1.79
C PHE A 540 4.22 20.27 -3.11
N GLU A 541 4.51 19.02 -3.51
CA GLU A 541 5.12 18.69 -4.81
C GLU A 541 4.24 19.22 -5.96
N THR A 542 2.94 18.90 -5.91
CA THR A 542 1.98 19.30 -6.96
C THR A 542 1.81 20.82 -7.05
N VAL A 543 1.70 21.52 -5.91
CA VAL A 543 1.57 22.98 -5.90
C VAL A 543 2.83 23.63 -6.46
N LEU A 544 4.00 23.14 -6.06
CA LEU A 544 5.29 23.65 -6.50
C LEU A 544 5.47 23.47 -8.01
N ASP A 545 5.21 22.27 -8.55
CA ASP A 545 5.24 22.00 -9.98
C ASP A 545 4.25 22.88 -10.76
N ALA A 546 3.03 23.02 -10.23
CA ALA A 546 2.00 23.84 -10.85
C ALA A 546 2.40 25.32 -10.91
N LEU A 547 2.92 25.87 -9.81
CA LEU A 547 3.42 27.25 -9.75
C LEU A 547 4.55 27.49 -10.75
N PHE A 548 5.49 26.56 -10.89
CA PHE A 548 6.57 26.69 -11.86
C PHE A 548 6.06 26.70 -13.31
N LEU A 549 5.07 25.88 -13.64
CA LEU A 549 4.51 25.89 -14.98
C LEU A 549 3.65 27.14 -15.24
N CYS A 550 2.86 27.59 -14.27
CA CYS A 550 2.14 28.87 -14.33
C CYS A 550 3.11 30.03 -14.57
N PHE A 551 4.23 30.03 -13.84
CA PHE A 551 5.29 31.01 -14.01
C PHE A 551 5.90 30.99 -15.42
N ALA A 552 6.22 29.81 -15.94
CA ALA A 552 6.78 29.67 -17.28
C ALA A 552 5.79 30.17 -18.35
N ALA A 553 4.49 29.89 -18.17
CA ALA A 553 3.44 30.39 -19.06
C ALA A 553 3.25 31.92 -18.95
N ASP A 554 3.33 32.48 -17.75
CA ASP A 554 3.25 33.92 -17.49
C ASP A 554 4.41 34.67 -18.15
N LEU A 555 5.63 34.14 -18.08
CA LEU A 555 6.81 34.71 -18.77
C LEU A 555 6.71 34.68 -20.30
N GLU A 556 6.09 33.65 -20.87
CA GLU A 556 5.94 33.54 -22.32
C GLU A 556 4.84 34.47 -22.85
N THR A 557 3.79 34.70 -22.04
CA THR A 557 2.58 35.42 -22.46
C THR A 557 2.63 36.92 -22.14
N ASN A 558 3.24 37.28 -21.01
CA ASN A 558 3.30 38.65 -20.50
C ASN A 558 4.72 39.18 -20.54
N ASP A 559 4.88 40.48 -20.82
CA ASP A 559 6.19 41.15 -20.92
C ASP A 559 6.49 42.05 -19.72
N GLY A 560 5.51 42.28 -18.84
CA GLY A 560 5.63 43.17 -17.70
C GLY A 560 5.34 44.64 -18.01
N SER A 561 4.87 44.95 -19.23
CA SER A 561 4.36 46.27 -19.60
C SER A 561 3.08 46.61 -18.83
N ALA A 562 2.67 47.88 -18.86
CA ALA A 562 1.39 48.29 -18.29
C ALA A 562 0.18 47.60 -18.95
N GLU A 563 0.31 47.23 -20.23
CA GLU A 563 -0.73 46.52 -21.00
C GLU A 563 -0.74 45.01 -20.71
N LYS A 564 0.43 44.41 -20.48
CA LYS A 564 0.58 42.98 -20.12
C LYS A 564 1.45 42.78 -18.86
N PRO A 565 0.98 43.20 -17.67
CA PRO A 565 1.74 42.98 -16.45
C PRO A 565 1.75 41.51 -16.05
N TYR A 566 2.86 41.04 -15.47
CA TYR A 566 2.93 39.70 -14.89
C TYR A 566 1.86 39.48 -13.80
N PHE A 567 1.38 38.24 -13.66
CA PHE A 567 0.44 37.86 -12.59
C PHE A 567 1.16 37.58 -11.27
N MET A 568 2.40 37.11 -11.33
CA MET A 568 3.21 36.83 -10.14
C MET A 568 3.49 38.07 -9.29
N ASP A 569 3.76 37.83 -8.00
CA ASP A 569 4.26 38.88 -7.13
C ASP A 569 5.77 39.16 -7.34
N GLN A 570 6.19 40.36 -6.92
CA GLN A 570 7.59 40.80 -7.06
C GLN A 570 8.58 39.92 -6.29
N GLU A 571 8.13 39.32 -5.19
CA GLU A 571 8.94 38.43 -4.37
C GLU A 571 9.30 37.16 -5.15
N PHE A 572 8.33 36.49 -5.76
CA PHE A 572 8.56 35.30 -6.57
C PHE A 572 9.36 35.61 -7.84
N LEU A 573 9.09 36.74 -8.52
CA LEU A 573 9.88 37.18 -9.67
C LEU A 573 11.36 37.40 -9.29
N SER A 574 11.62 38.02 -8.14
CA SER A 574 12.98 38.26 -7.66
C SER A 574 13.71 36.96 -7.32
N PHE A 575 13.00 36.00 -6.71
CA PHE A 575 13.52 34.67 -6.40
C PHE A 575 13.94 33.93 -7.68
N VAL A 576 13.09 33.93 -8.71
CA VAL A 576 13.40 33.28 -9.99
C VAL A 576 14.56 33.97 -10.71
N LYS A 577 14.59 35.31 -10.76
CA LYS A 577 15.73 36.04 -11.33
C LYS A 577 17.05 35.66 -10.65
N ARG A 578 17.05 35.50 -9.33
CA ARG A 578 18.22 35.05 -8.56
C ARG A 578 18.65 33.62 -8.93
N ILE A 579 17.72 32.70 -9.15
CA ILE A 579 18.02 31.33 -9.63
C ILE A 579 18.73 31.37 -10.98
N ASN A 580 18.23 32.18 -11.92
CA ASN A 580 18.82 32.31 -13.25
C ASN A 580 20.25 32.87 -13.18
N THR A 581 20.48 33.93 -12.39
CA THR A 581 21.81 34.52 -12.20
C THR A 581 22.82 33.55 -11.56
N LEU A 582 22.40 32.80 -10.53
CA LEU A 582 23.25 31.87 -9.78
C LEU A 582 23.72 30.69 -10.63
N ASN A 583 22.93 30.32 -11.64
CA ASN A 583 23.29 29.23 -12.53
C ASN A 583 24.05 29.72 -13.77
N ASN A 584 23.79 30.92 -14.30
CA ASN A 584 24.60 31.52 -15.38
C ASN A 584 26.07 31.70 -14.98
N THR A 585 26.33 32.10 -13.73
CA THR A 585 27.69 32.16 -13.15
C THR A 585 28.34 30.78 -13.02
N ARG A 586 27.57 29.69 -13.05
CA ARG A 586 28.04 28.30 -12.98
C ARG A 586 28.36 27.74 -14.36
N THR A 587 27.56 28.09 -15.38
CA THR A 587 27.81 27.73 -16.78
C THR A 587 29.11 28.37 -17.29
N GLN A 588 29.43 29.59 -16.84
CA GLN A 588 30.73 30.24 -17.10
C GLN A 588 31.93 29.64 -16.35
N ARG A 589 31.71 28.72 -15.39
CA ARG A 589 32.75 28.07 -14.58
C ARG A 589 32.98 26.58 -14.92
N GLY A 590 32.28 26.04 -15.92
CA GLY A 590 32.52 24.70 -16.46
C GLY A 590 33.76 24.68 -17.38
N PRO A 591 34.49 23.56 -17.50
CA PRO A 591 35.81 23.55 -18.09
C PRO A 591 35.71 23.65 -19.62
N ASN A 592 35.93 24.84 -20.15
CA ASN A 592 36.46 25.09 -21.49
C ASN A 592 37.00 26.52 -21.55
N SER A 593 38.24 26.70 -21.06
CA SER A 593 39.28 27.60 -21.61
C SER A 593 40.41 27.81 -20.60
N VAL A 594 41.29 26.82 -20.52
CA VAL A 594 42.73 27.01 -20.33
C VAL A 594 43.28 26.45 -21.65
N THR A 595 43.94 27.16 -22.56
CA THR A 595 45.08 28.09 -22.50
C THR A 595 45.14 28.73 -23.90
N ASN A 596 45.48 30.00 -24.14
CA ASN A 596 46.83 30.54 -24.21
C ASN A 596 46.68 31.99 -24.71
N GLU A 597 47.36 32.94 -24.06
CA GLU A 597 48.31 33.82 -24.73
C GLU A 597 49.03 34.65 -23.66
N GLU A 598 50.30 34.30 -23.47
CA GLU A 598 51.31 35.21 -22.91
C GLU A 598 51.40 36.43 -23.81
N GLY A 599 51.07 37.60 -23.26
CA GLY A 599 51.30 38.90 -23.88
C GLY A 599 51.93 39.82 -22.84
N THR A 600 53.25 39.68 -22.68
CA THR A 600 54.08 40.72 -22.07
C THR A 600 54.04 41.94 -23.00
N GLU A 601 53.64 43.12 -22.53
CA GLU A 601 54.34 44.40 -22.79
C GLU A 601 53.71 45.61 -22.06
N LEU A 602 54.55 46.20 -21.21
CA LEU A 602 54.87 47.62 -21.01
C LEU A 602 53.76 48.70 -20.99
N ARG A 603 53.68 49.37 -19.83
CA ARG A 603 53.15 50.74 -19.68
C ARG A 603 54.10 51.77 -20.31
N PRO A 604 53.58 52.83 -20.94
CA PRO A 604 54.21 54.14 -20.95
C PRO A 604 53.62 55.03 -19.85
N LEU A 605 54.46 56.00 -19.44
CA LEU A 605 54.34 56.98 -18.36
C LEU A 605 52.98 57.67 -18.22
#